data_AF-A0A959UY34-F1
#
_entry.id   AF-A0A959UY34-F1
#
_cell.length_a   1.000
_cell.length_b   1.000
_cell.length_c   1.000
_cell.angle_alpha   90.00
_cell.angle_beta   90.00
_cell.angle_gamma   90.00
#
_symmetry.space_group_name_H-M   'P 1'
#
loop_
_entity.id
_entity.type
_entity.pdbx_description
1 polymer ?
#
loop_
_entity_poly.entity_id
_entity_poly.type
_entity_poly.pdbx_seq_one_letter_code
_entity_poly.pdbx_strand_id
1 'polypeptide(L)' 'MRRILVPTDLSPLSTAALHVAVRIAKRMHAEVVVLKVVPVHGGAAFD' A
#
# COMPACT_ATOMS: atom_id res chain seq x y z
N MET A 1 -13.44 6.71 10.15
CA MET A 1 -12.10 6.10 10.13
C MET A 1 -11.24 6.82 9.11
N ARG A 2 -10.02 7.26 9.46
CA ARG A 2 -9.06 7.85 8.51
C ARG A 2 -7.99 6.79 8.20
N ARG A 3 -7.94 6.29 6.97
CA ARG A 3 -7.00 5.26 6.52
C ARG A 3 -6.30 5.70 5.24
N ILE A 4 -5.00 5.42 5.14
CA ILE A 4 -4.19 5.65 3.95
C ILE A 4 -3.74 4.28 3.42
N LEU A 5 -4.21 3.90 2.24
CA LEU A 5 -3.75 2.70 1.55
C LEU A 5 -2.45 3.01 0.82
N VAL A 6 -1.42 2.20 1.03
CA VAL A 6 -0.12 2.28 0.36
C VAL A 6 0.13 0.96 -0.36
N PRO A 7 -0.04 0.92 -1.69
CA PRO A 7 0.41 -0.20 -2.50
C PRO A 7 1.94 -0.33 -2.40
N THR A 8 2.42 -1.56 -2.30
CA THR A 8 3.84 -1.86 -2.39
C THR A 8 4.09 -2.97 -3.41
N ASP A 9 5.05 -2.74 -4.29
CA ASP A 9 5.65 -3.76 -5.14
C ASP A 9 6.97 -4.28 -4.54
N LEU A 10 7.37 -3.80 -3.35
CA LEU A 10 8.65 -4.02 -2.67
C LEU A 10 9.85 -3.33 -3.32
N SER A 11 9.63 -2.40 -4.26
CA SER A 11 10.71 -1.57 -4.81
C SER A 11 11.19 -0.50 -3.80
N PRO A 12 12.40 0.05 -3.99
CA PRO A 12 12.86 1.22 -3.24
C PRO A 12 11.90 2.43 -3.34
N LEU A 13 11.26 2.60 -4.50
CA LEU A 13 10.30 3.69 -4.70
C LEU A 13 9.03 3.49 -3.87
N SER A 14 8.47 2.27 -3.83
CA SER A 14 7.32 1.99 -2.97
C SER A 14 7.65 2.13 -1.47
N THR A 15 8.91 1.87 -1.08
CA THR A 15 9.39 2.12 0.28
C THR A 15 9.44 3.63 0.59
N ALA A 16 9.92 4.44 -0.35
CA ALA A 16 9.88 5.90 -0.20
C ALA A 16 8.43 6.43 -0.09
N ALA A 17 7.48 5.87 -0.86
CA ALA A 17 6.07 6.19 -0.76
C ALA A 17 5.50 5.85 0.64
N LEU A 18 5.88 4.71 1.23
CA LEU A 18 5.51 4.35 2.60
C LEU A 18 6.01 5.38 3.62
N HIS A 19 7.26 5.85 3.50
CA HIS A 19 7.79 6.88 4.39
C HIS A 19 6.97 8.18 4.33
N VAL A 20 6.55 8.60 3.14
CA VAL A 20 5.69 9.77 2.96
C VAL A 20 4.32 9.53 3.61
N ALA A 21 3.71 8.38 3.36
CA ALA A 21 2.41 8.02 3.93
C ALA A 21 2.42 8.01 5.47
N VAL A 22 3.48 7.50 6.10
CA VAL A 22 3.65 7.54 7.57
C VAL A 22 3.68 8.98 8.10
N ARG A 23 4.37 9.90 7.40
CA ARG A 23 4.42 11.32 7.81
C ARG A 23 3.04 11.98 7.72
N ILE A 24 2.27 11.67 6.69
CA ILE A 24 0.90 12.16 6.51
C ILE A 24 0.00 11.57 7.60
N ALA A 25 0.06 10.26 7.81
CA ALA A 25 -0.75 9.54 8.78
C ALA A 25 -0.58 10.07 10.21
N LYS A 26 0.67 10.38 10.61
CA LYS A 26 0.97 11.00 11.92
C LYS A 26 0.25 12.33 12.12
N ARG A 27 0.20 13.19 11.09
CA ARG A 27 -0.47 14.50 11.17
C ARG A 27 -1.99 14.39 11.14
N MET A 28 -2.51 13.35 10.49
CA MET A 28 -3.94 13.15 10.30
C MET A 28 -4.58 12.25 11.35
N HIS A 29 -3.79 11.69 12.27
CA HIS A 29 -4.20 10.60 13.16
C HIS A 29 -4.89 9.47 12.37
N ALA A 30 -4.24 9.06 11.27
CA ALA A 30 -4.74 8.04 10.36
C ALA A 30 -3.93 6.74 10.50
N GLU A 31 -4.59 5.63 10.17
CA GLU A 31 -3.95 4.31 10.04
C GLU A 31 -3.31 4.19 8.64
N VAL A 32 -2.16 3.54 8.54
CA VAL A 32 -1.52 3.18 7.27
C VAL A 32 -1.77 1.71 7.00
N VAL A 33 -2.40 1.41 5.86
CA VAL A 33 -2.64 0.05 5.38
C VAL A 33 -1.70 -0.22 4.22
N VAL A 34 -0.79 -1.18 4.36
CA VAL A 34 0.17 -1.56 3.31
C VAL A 34 -0.37 -2.77 2.56
N LEU A 35 -0.38 -2.71 1.22
CA LEU A 35 -0.94 -3.76 0.36
C LEU A 35 0.09 -4.22 -0.67
N LYS A 36 0.44 -5.51 -0.64
CA LYS A 36 1.16 -6.19 -1.73
C LYS A 36 0.17 -7.03 -2.52
N VAL A 37 0.07 -6.77 -3.82
CA VAL A 37 -0.64 -7.67 -4.74
C VAL A 37 0.32 -8.79 -5.13
N VAL A 38 -0.14 -10.03 -5.03
CA VAL A 38 0.57 -11.23 -5.48
C VAL A 38 -0.21 -11.82 -6.65
N PRO A 39 0.37 -11.97 -7.85
CA PRO A 39 -0.30 -12.60 -8.97
C PRO A 39 -0.69 -14.05 -8.62
N VAL A 40 -1.95 -14.41 -8.89
CA VAL A 40 -2.40 -15.79 -8.81
C VAL A 40 -1.95 -16.49 -10.08
N HIS A 41 -1.07 -17.48 -9.94
CA HIS A 41 -0.69 -18.32 -11.07
C HIS A 41 -1.69 -19.48 -11.14
N GLY A 42 -2.69 -19.38 -12.03
CA GLY A 42 -3.65 -20.47 -12.31
C GLY A 42 -5.09 -20.26 -11.85
N GLY A 43 -5.63 -19.03 -11.88
CA GLY A 43 -7.07 -18.78 -11.71
C GLY A 43 -7.59 -17.99 -12.90
N ALA A 44 -8.74 -18.39 -13.44
CA ALA A 44 -9.34 -17.92 -14.68
C ALA A 44 -9.17 -16.42 -14.94
N ALA A 45 -8.87 -16.09 -16.19
CA ALA A 45 -9.08 -14.74 -16.71
C ALA A 45 -10.41 -14.23 -16.17
N PHE A 46 -10.40 -13.05 -15.54
CA PHE A 46 -11.65 -12.36 -15.31
C PHE A 46 -12.23 -12.08 -16.70
N ASP A 47 -13.30 -12.80 -17.04
CA ASP A 47 -14.12 -12.56 -18.24
C ASP A 47 -14.55 -11.08 -18.30
#